data_AF-A0A3S4BM70-F1
#
_entry.id   AF-A0A3S4BM70-F1
#
_cell.length_a   1.000
_cell.length_b   1.000
_cell.length_c   1.000
_cell.angle_alpha   90.00
_cell.angle_beta   90.00
_cell.angle_gamma   90.00
#
_symmetry.space_group_name_H-M   'P 1'
#
loop_
_entity.id
_entity.type
_entity.pdbx_description
1 polymer ?
#
loop_
_entity_poly.entity_id
_entity_poly.type
_entity_poly.pdbx_seq_one_letter_code
_entity_poly.pdbx_strand_id
1 'polypeptide(L)'
;MNSLLGALAWLTDPVNWSGSRGIPVRLLEHLGITGIAVLVAALIAVSLGLYIGHTGRLSFLVVSTTGALRALPTLGLLVLFALWLGIGLGPVIIVLVVLAIPPLLAGAYAGVESVDRSTIDAARAMGMTEWQILTRVEIPLGLPIIVGGLRSAVLQVVATATIAAYLPIGGLGRYIFDYLTLRRFEPVFAGAILVTLLALVLEGVFALLQRLAVPRGVRILQGSSAARGGIGRAERIQLAAGSLDGDAPPGPPGDRPDPVPAAPTSSHPTQ
;
A
#
# COMPACT_ATOMS: atom_id res chain seq x y z
N MET A 1 -12.50 -12.06 33.20
CA MET A 1 -12.74 -13.22 32.31
C MET A 1 -12.04 -12.94 30.99
N ASN A 2 -11.34 -13.92 30.41
CA ASN A 2 -10.49 -13.71 29.24
C ASN A 2 -11.36 -13.38 28.00
N SER A 3 -11.39 -12.11 27.57
CA SER A 3 -12.23 -11.64 26.45
C SER A 3 -12.00 -12.42 25.14
N LEU A 4 -10.80 -12.98 24.97
CA LEU A 4 -10.46 -13.84 23.83
C LEU A 4 -11.20 -15.20 23.89
N LEU A 5 -11.29 -15.83 25.07
CA LEU A 5 -12.06 -17.07 25.22
C LEU A 5 -13.56 -16.80 25.01
N GLY A 6 -14.05 -15.65 25.48
CA GLY A 6 -15.41 -15.21 25.21
C GLY A 6 -15.70 -15.00 23.72
N ALA A 7 -14.74 -14.45 22.97
CA ALA A 7 -14.86 -14.29 21.52
C ALA A 7 -14.91 -15.64 20.79
N LEU A 8 -14.07 -16.61 21.20
CA LEU A 8 -14.10 -17.96 20.64
C LEU A 8 -15.43 -18.66 20.93
N ALA A 9 -15.94 -18.55 22.16
CA ALA A 9 -17.25 -19.10 22.53
C ALA A 9 -18.37 -18.49 21.68
N TRP A 10 -18.33 -17.16 21.46
CA TRP A 10 -19.27 -16.47 20.58
C TRP A 10 -19.18 -16.95 19.13
N LEU A 11 -17.97 -17.15 18.61
CA LEU A 11 -17.76 -17.68 17.25
C LEU A 11 -18.26 -19.11 17.09
N THR A 12 -18.23 -19.94 18.13
CA THR A 12 -18.73 -21.32 18.08
C THR A 12 -20.24 -21.45 18.30
N ASP A 13 -20.91 -20.39 18.75
CA ASP A 13 -22.35 -20.41 18.99
C ASP A 13 -23.13 -20.44 17.66
N PRO A 14 -23.93 -21.50 17.39
CA PRO A 14 -24.69 -21.65 16.15
C PRO A 14 -25.65 -20.49 15.86
N VAL A 15 -26.11 -19.76 16.89
CA VAL A 15 -27.00 -18.60 16.73
C VAL A 15 -26.34 -17.51 15.89
N ASN A 16 -25.02 -17.34 16.00
CA ASN A 16 -24.28 -16.29 15.27
C ASN A 16 -24.01 -16.65 13.80
N TRP A 17 -24.29 -17.89 13.38
CA TRP A 17 -24.09 -18.35 12.00
C TRP A 17 -25.35 -18.29 11.14
N SER A 18 -26.51 -18.03 11.74
CA SER A 18 -27.81 -18.06 11.07
C SER A 18 -28.52 -16.70 11.11
N GLY A 19 -29.51 -16.53 10.23
CA GLY A 19 -30.33 -15.31 10.15
C GLY A 19 -29.66 -14.13 9.45
N SER A 20 -30.39 -13.00 9.38
CA SER A 20 -29.98 -11.79 8.66
C SER A 20 -28.78 -11.05 9.27
N ARG A 21 -28.42 -11.36 10.52
CA ARG A 21 -27.24 -10.83 11.21
C ARG A 21 -26.12 -11.86 11.36
N GLY A 22 -26.26 -13.04 10.74
CA GLY A 22 -25.29 -14.11 10.85
C GLY A 22 -23.97 -13.80 10.13
N ILE A 23 -22.90 -14.47 10.55
CA ILE A 23 -21.53 -14.26 10.04
C ILE A 23 -21.46 -14.36 8.51
N PRO A 24 -22.06 -15.37 7.85
CA PRO A 24 -21.99 -15.48 6.39
C PRO A 24 -22.62 -14.29 5.66
N VAL A 25 -23.75 -13.77 6.17
CA VAL A 25 -24.43 -12.61 5.57
C VAL A 25 -23.56 -11.36 5.72
N ARG A 26 -23.03 -11.12 6.92
CA ARG A 26 -22.11 -9.98 7.17
C ARG A 26 -20.84 -10.06 6.35
N LEU A 27 -20.30 -11.27 6.17
CA LEU A 27 -19.14 -11.50 5.31
C LEU A 27 -19.43 -11.15 3.85
N LEU A 28 -20.58 -11.59 3.33
CA LEU A 28 -21.01 -11.29 1.96
C LEU A 28 -21.29 -9.80 1.76
N GLU A 29 -21.92 -9.12 2.72
CA GLU A 29 -22.09 -7.66 2.69
C GLU A 29 -20.73 -6.95 2.63
N HIS A 30 -19.77 -7.37 3.47
CA HIS A 30 -18.43 -6.77 3.53
C HIS A 30 -17.67 -6.95 2.21
N LEU A 31 -17.74 -8.15 1.63
CA LEU A 31 -17.17 -8.46 0.32
C LEU A 31 -17.88 -7.70 -0.81
N GLY A 32 -19.21 -7.59 -0.78
CA GLY A 32 -19.99 -6.88 -1.79
C GLY A 32 -19.69 -5.38 -1.80
N ILE A 33 -19.67 -4.75 -0.62
CA ILE A 33 -19.30 -3.33 -0.45
C ILE A 33 -17.88 -3.09 -0.96
N THR A 34 -16.94 -3.96 -0.56
CA THR A 34 -15.54 -3.88 -1.00
C THR A 34 -15.43 -4.04 -2.51
N GLY A 35 -16.08 -5.06 -3.08
CA GLY A 35 -16.03 -5.38 -4.49
C GLY A 35 -16.57 -4.26 -5.36
N ILE A 36 -17.73 -3.68 -5.00
CA ILE A 36 -18.31 -2.55 -5.72
C ILE A 36 -17.38 -1.33 -5.68
N ALA A 37 -16.86 -0.99 -4.49
CA ALA A 37 -15.97 0.17 -4.34
C ALA A 37 -14.67 0.00 -5.14
N VAL A 38 -14.03 -1.17 -5.05
CA VAL A 38 -12.80 -1.46 -5.79
C VAL A 38 -13.06 -1.49 -7.29
N LEU A 39 -14.18 -2.08 -7.75
CA LEU A 39 -14.51 -2.14 -9.17
C LEU A 39 -14.66 -0.74 -9.76
N VAL A 40 -15.46 0.12 -9.12
CA VAL A 40 -15.68 1.51 -9.57
C VAL A 40 -14.35 2.29 -9.53
N ALA A 41 -13.58 2.15 -8.46
CA ALA A 41 -12.28 2.80 -8.36
C ALA A 41 -11.29 2.28 -9.43
N ALA A 42 -11.31 0.99 -9.75
CA ALA A 42 -10.42 0.39 -10.75
C ALA A 42 -10.74 0.91 -12.15
N LEU A 43 -12.03 1.01 -12.51
CA LEU A 43 -12.43 1.57 -13.80
C LEU A 43 -11.91 3.01 -14.01
N ILE A 44 -11.86 3.81 -12.94
CA ILE A 44 -11.35 5.19 -12.99
C ILE A 44 -9.82 5.20 -12.95
N ALA A 45 -9.24 4.62 -11.90
CA ALA A 45 -7.83 4.74 -11.56
C ALA A 45 -6.92 3.91 -12.47
N VAL A 46 -7.34 2.71 -12.88
CA VAL A 46 -6.53 1.89 -13.80
C VAL A 46 -6.53 2.52 -15.19
N SER A 47 -7.68 2.94 -15.71
CA SER A 47 -7.74 3.62 -17.01
C SER A 47 -6.86 4.87 -17.05
N LEU A 48 -6.94 5.70 -16.00
CA LEU A 48 -6.12 6.90 -15.89
C LEU A 48 -4.63 6.57 -15.70
N GLY A 49 -4.30 5.57 -14.88
CA GLY A 49 -2.93 5.16 -14.61
C GLY A 49 -2.24 4.57 -15.84
N LEU A 50 -2.96 3.75 -16.61
CA LEU A 50 -2.48 3.21 -17.89
C LEU A 50 -2.21 4.33 -18.89
N TYR A 51 -3.13 5.29 -19.02
CA TYR A 51 -2.96 6.43 -19.92
C TYR A 51 -1.76 7.30 -19.55
N ILE A 52 -1.62 7.66 -18.25
CA ILE A 52 -0.51 8.49 -17.76
C ILE A 52 0.82 7.73 -17.88
N GLY A 53 0.85 6.45 -17.52
CA GLY A 53 2.04 5.61 -17.62
C GLY A 53 2.54 5.51 -19.05
N HIS A 54 1.64 5.25 -20.00
CA HIS A 54 1.98 5.11 -21.42
C HIS A 54 2.48 6.41 -22.04
N THR A 55 1.78 7.52 -21.77
CA THR A 55 2.13 8.81 -22.38
C THR A 55 3.32 9.48 -21.69
N GLY A 56 3.65 9.09 -20.45
CA GLY A 56 4.64 9.76 -19.59
C GLY A 56 4.26 11.19 -19.19
N ARG A 57 3.09 11.68 -19.63
CA ARG A 57 2.58 13.01 -19.34
C ARG A 57 1.83 12.99 -18.01
N LEU A 58 1.95 14.05 -17.23
CA LEU A 58 1.27 14.21 -15.93
C LEU A 58 1.73 13.21 -14.85
N SER A 59 2.94 12.65 -14.94
CA SER A 59 3.51 11.79 -13.89
C SER A 59 3.54 12.47 -12.52
N PHE A 60 3.86 13.77 -12.48
CA PHE A 60 3.79 14.59 -11.26
C PHE A 60 2.38 14.63 -10.65
N LEU A 61 1.34 14.58 -11.48
CA LEU A 61 -0.04 14.60 -11.02
C LEU A 61 -0.40 13.29 -10.32
N VAL A 62 0.12 12.15 -10.78
CA VAL A 62 -0.08 10.86 -10.10
C VAL A 62 0.47 10.93 -8.67
N VAL A 63 1.72 11.35 -8.49
CA VAL A 63 2.33 11.41 -7.16
C VAL A 63 1.58 12.40 -6.26
N SER A 64 1.26 13.58 -6.78
CA SER A 64 0.58 14.64 -6.03
C SER A 64 -0.86 14.24 -5.66
N THR A 65 -1.64 13.71 -6.60
CA THR A 65 -3.02 13.29 -6.37
C THR A 65 -3.09 12.09 -5.44
N THR A 66 -2.23 11.08 -5.63
CA THR A 66 -2.21 9.91 -4.74
C THR A 66 -1.78 10.28 -3.32
N GLY A 67 -0.84 11.22 -3.15
CA GLY A 67 -0.47 11.77 -1.85
C GLY A 67 -1.61 12.55 -1.19
N ALA A 68 -2.23 13.48 -1.92
CA ALA A 68 -3.33 14.30 -1.41
C ALA A 68 -4.54 13.45 -0.99
N LEU A 69 -4.94 12.48 -1.80
CA LEU A 69 -6.06 11.58 -1.49
C LEU A 69 -5.78 10.72 -0.25
N ARG A 70 -4.54 10.29 -0.03
CA ARG A 70 -4.15 9.53 1.17
C ARG A 70 -4.13 10.38 2.45
N ALA A 71 -3.95 11.68 2.32
CA ALA A 71 -3.99 12.60 3.45
C ALA A 71 -5.43 12.86 3.96
N LEU A 72 -6.46 12.46 3.19
CA LEU A 72 -7.85 12.70 3.58
C LEU A 72 -8.24 11.84 4.78
N PRO A 73 -8.82 12.44 5.85
CA PRO A 73 -9.26 11.69 7.01
C PRO A 73 -10.51 10.87 6.67
N THR A 74 -10.40 9.54 6.73
CA THR A 74 -11.49 8.61 6.37
C THR A 74 -12.80 8.92 7.10
N LEU A 75 -12.76 9.07 8.43
CA LEU A 75 -13.96 9.38 9.21
C LEU A 75 -14.55 10.73 8.84
N GLY A 76 -13.69 11.73 8.56
CA GLY A 76 -14.13 13.05 8.10
C GLY A 76 -14.88 12.96 6.77
N LEU A 77 -14.36 12.18 5.81
CA LEU A 77 -15.05 11.94 4.53
C LEU A 77 -16.38 11.22 4.72
N LEU A 78 -16.43 10.19 5.57
CA LEU A 78 -17.68 9.47 5.84
C LEU A 78 -18.76 10.40 6.40
N VAL A 79 -18.40 11.24 7.38
CA VAL A 79 -19.33 12.23 7.96
C VAL A 79 -19.75 13.26 6.92
N LEU A 80 -18.80 13.80 6.15
CA LEU A 80 -19.08 14.81 5.12
C LEU A 80 -20.09 14.30 4.09
N PHE A 81 -19.83 13.13 3.50
CA PHE A 81 -20.73 12.57 2.48
C PHE A 81 -22.07 12.11 3.07
N ALA A 82 -22.10 11.66 4.33
CA ALA A 82 -23.35 11.33 5.01
C ALA A 82 -24.22 12.57 5.24
N LEU A 83 -23.62 13.71 5.59
CA LEU A 83 -24.35 14.98 5.74
C LEU A 83 -24.82 15.52 4.39
N TRP A 84 -24.02 15.33 3.34
CA TRP A 84 -24.32 15.89 2.03
C TRP A 84 -25.34 15.08 1.22
N LEU A 85 -25.24 13.75 1.24
CA LEU A 85 -26.06 12.83 0.43
C LEU A 85 -27.07 12.03 1.27
N GLY A 86 -27.07 12.23 2.60
CA GLY A 86 -27.87 11.45 3.54
C GLY A 86 -27.18 10.16 3.99
N ILE A 87 -27.81 9.42 4.90
CA ILE A 87 -27.27 8.16 5.44
C ILE A 87 -27.64 7.01 4.49
N GLY A 88 -26.64 6.24 4.06
CA GLY A 88 -26.87 5.04 3.26
C GLY A 88 -25.60 4.46 2.68
N LEU A 89 -25.77 3.48 1.80
CA LEU A 89 -24.66 2.80 1.12
C LEU A 89 -23.89 3.72 0.15
N GLY A 90 -24.60 4.58 -0.58
CA GLY A 90 -24.02 5.49 -1.58
C GLY A 90 -22.85 6.33 -1.04
N PRO A 91 -23.05 7.15 0.01
CA PRO A 91 -21.98 7.93 0.64
C PRO A 91 -20.75 7.09 1.01
N VAL A 92 -20.96 5.91 1.58
CA VAL A 92 -19.84 5.04 1.99
C VAL A 92 -19.08 4.52 0.77
N ILE A 93 -19.79 4.07 -0.26
CA ILE A 93 -19.14 3.59 -1.50
C ILE A 93 -18.31 4.71 -2.12
N ILE A 94 -18.80 5.96 -2.17
CA ILE A 94 -18.03 7.10 -2.68
C ILE A 94 -16.73 7.27 -1.91
N VAL A 95 -16.78 7.23 -0.58
CA VAL A 95 -15.57 7.36 0.25
C VAL A 95 -14.60 6.20 0.01
N LEU A 96 -15.10 4.96 -0.04
CA LEU A 96 -14.24 3.80 -0.30
C LEU A 96 -13.62 3.85 -1.70
N VAL A 97 -14.36 4.34 -2.70
CA VAL A 97 -13.84 4.57 -4.06
C VAL A 97 -12.70 5.58 -4.03
N VAL A 98 -12.92 6.74 -3.42
CA VAL A 98 -11.90 7.80 -3.29
C VAL A 98 -10.63 7.28 -2.63
N LEU A 99 -10.78 6.46 -1.59
CA LEU A 99 -9.64 5.89 -0.86
C LEU A 99 -8.97 4.70 -1.59
N ALA A 100 -9.68 4.02 -2.49
CA ALA A 100 -9.12 2.95 -3.30
C ALA A 100 -8.33 3.46 -4.53
N ILE A 101 -8.63 4.66 -5.02
CA ILE A 101 -7.95 5.26 -6.18
C ILE A 101 -6.42 5.31 -6.00
N PRO A 102 -5.84 5.76 -4.87
CA PRO A 102 -4.40 5.92 -4.74
C PRO A 102 -3.56 4.66 -5.01
N PRO A 103 -3.82 3.50 -4.37
CA PRO A 103 -3.06 2.28 -4.68
C PRO A 103 -3.32 1.75 -6.10
N LEU A 104 -4.54 1.88 -6.64
CA LEU A 104 -4.87 1.45 -8.00
C LEU A 104 -4.15 2.28 -9.06
N LEU A 105 -4.22 3.61 -8.92
CA LEU A 105 -3.59 4.56 -9.84
C LEU A 105 -2.08 4.38 -9.82
N ALA A 106 -1.47 4.29 -8.63
CA ALA A 106 -0.04 4.08 -8.48
C ALA A 106 0.41 2.74 -9.08
N GLY A 107 -0.34 1.65 -8.86
CA GLY A 107 0.00 0.34 -9.42
C GLY A 107 -0.14 0.28 -10.94
N ALA A 108 -1.19 0.88 -11.50
CA ALA A 108 -1.39 0.95 -12.95
C ALA A 108 -0.29 1.78 -13.64
N TYR A 109 -0.01 2.96 -13.10
CA TYR A 109 1.05 3.85 -13.58
C TYR A 109 2.43 3.17 -13.51
N ALA A 110 2.81 2.67 -12.32
CA ALA A 110 4.11 2.03 -12.12
C ALA A 110 4.25 0.74 -12.93
N GLY A 111 3.15 0.02 -13.18
CA GLY A 111 3.16 -1.17 -14.03
C GLY A 111 3.59 -0.85 -15.45
N VAL A 112 3.01 0.17 -16.06
CA VAL A 112 3.37 0.60 -17.42
C VAL A 112 4.77 1.23 -17.44
N GLU A 113 5.08 2.11 -16.49
CA GLU A 113 6.37 2.80 -16.42
C GLU A 113 7.55 1.83 -16.19
N SER A 114 7.32 0.68 -15.56
CA SER A 114 8.36 -0.32 -15.31
C SER A 114 8.90 -1.02 -16.57
N VAL A 115 8.23 -0.88 -17.71
CA VAL A 115 8.61 -1.53 -18.96
C VAL A 115 9.76 -0.78 -19.61
N ASP A 116 10.80 -1.52 -19.99
CA ASP A 116 12.01 -0.93 -20.55
C ASP A 116 11.73 -0.20 -21.87
N ARG A 117 12.23 1.03 -21.99
CA ARG A 117 12.03 1.87 -23.19
C ARG A 117 12.55 1.19 -24.46
N SER A 118 13.63 0.42 -24.39
CA SER A 118 14.14 -0.33 -25.55
C SER A 118 13.16 -1.40 -26.02
N THR A 119 12.37 -1.98 -25.11
CA THR A 119 11.31 -2.94 -25.46
C THR A 119 10.17 -2.24 -26.20
N ILE A 120 9.82 -1.02 -25.77
CA ILE A 120 8.82 -0.17 -26.42
C ILE A 120 9.29 0.27 -27.81
N ASP A 121 10.54 0.74 -27.92
CA ASP A 121 11.14 1.17 -29.19
C ASP A 121 11.27 0.02 -30.19
N ALA A 122 11.61 -1.18 -29.71
CA ALA A 122 11.60 -2.39 -30.54
C ALA A 122 10.19 -2.75 -31.03
N ALA A 123 9.17 -2.69 -30.17
CA ALA A 123 7.78 -2.91 -30.56
C ALA A 123 7.33 -1.88 -31.63
N ARG A 124 7.74 -0.62 -31.49
CA ARG A 124 7.47 0.43 -32.47
C ARG A 124 8.21 0.19 -33.79
N ALA A 125 9.47 -0.26 -33.75
CA ALA A 125 10.23 -0.63 -34.95
C ALA A 125 9.62 -1.82 -35.70
N MET A 126 8.90 -2.71 -35.00
CA MET A 126 8.12 -3.80 -35.58
C MET A 126 6.76 -3.35 -36.16
N GLY A 127 6.48 -2.05 -36.18
CA GLY A 127 5.26 -1.48 -36.76
C GLY A 127 4.03 -1.53 -35.86
N MET A 128 4.18 -1.77 -34.56
CA MET A 128 3.05 -1.73 -33.63
C MET A 128 2.54 -0.30 -33.42
N THR A 129 1.22 -0.14 -33.35
CA THR A 129 0.60 1.14 -32.96
C THR A 129 0.69 1.34 -31.44
N GLU A 130 0.60 2.58 -30.96
CA GLU A 130 0.64 2.90 -29.52
C GLU A 130 -0.39 2.09 -28.71
N TRP A 131 -1.59 1.86 -29.25
CA TRP A 131 -2.61 1.02 -28.61
C TRP A 131 -2.21 -0.46 -28.54
N GLN A 132 -1.53 -0.97 -29.58
CA GLN A 132 -0.99 -2.33 -29.58
C GLN A 132 0.18 -2.46 -28.60
N ILE A 133 1.04 -1.44 -28.50
CA ILE A 133 2.12 -1.38 -27.52
C ILE A 133 1.54 -1.45 -26.11
N LEU A 134 0.57 -0.58 -25.78
CA LEU A 134 -0.06 -0.57 -24.46
C LEU A 134 -0.70 -1.92 -24.12
N THR A 135 -1.53 -2.46 -25.01
CA THR A 135 -2.33 -3.67 -24.71
C THR A 135 -1.57 -4.98 -24.83
N ARG A 136 -0.55 -5.07 -25.70
CA ARG A 136 0.17 -6.31 -25.99
C ARG A 136 1.59 -6.37 -25.42
N VAL A 137 2.16 -5.23 -25.02
CA VAL A 137 3.52 -5.14 -24.49
C VAL A 137 3.49 -4.60 -23.07
N GLU A 138 3.00 -3.38 -22.87
CA GLU A 138 3.11 -2.70 -21.57
C GLU A 138 2.25 -3.36 -20.49
N ILE A 139 0.95 -3.58 -20.74
CA ILE A 139 0.03 -4.19 -19.77
C ILE A 139 0.49 -5.62 -19.39
N PRO A 140 0.82 -6.53 -20.33
CA PRO A 140 1.26 -7.87 -19.98
C PRO A 140 2.59 -7.90 -19.19
N LEU A 141 3.55 -7.04 -19.54
CA LEU A 141 4.84 -6.97 -18.84
C LEU A 141 4.72 -6.29 -17.46
N GLY A 142 3.86 -5.29 -17.35
CA GLY A 142 3.57 -4.56 -16.11
C GLY A 142 2.56 -5.25 -15.18
N LEU A 143 1.84 -6.27 -15.67
CA LEU A 143 0.73 -6.93 -14.97
C LEU A 143 1.04 -7.29 -13.50
N PRO A 144 2.22 -7.82 -13.14
CA PRO A 144 2.51 -8.17 -11.74
C PRO A 144 2.44 -6.96 -10.79
N ILE A 145 2.86 -5.78 -11.26
CA ILE A 145 2.82 -4.53 -10.51
C ILE A 145 1.40 -3.98 -10.45
N ILE A 146 0.65 -4.04 -11.57
CA ILE A 146 -0.76 -3.62 -11.62
C ILE A 146 -1.59 -4.45 -10.63
N VAL A 147 -1.39 -5.77 -10.61
CA VAL A 147 -2.03 -6.68 -9.65
C VAL A 147 -1.61 -6.37 -8.21
N GLY A 148 -0.36 -5.96 -7.97
CA GLY A 148 0.09 -5.47 -6.67
C GLY A 148 -0.65 -4.22 -6.19
N GLY A 149 -0.95 -3.29 -7.10
CA GLY A 149 -1.79 -2.13 -6.84
C GLY A 149 -3.22 -2.51 -6.48
N LEU A 150 -3.84 -3.42 -7.26
CA LEU A 150 -5.17 -3.96 -6.99
C LEU A 150 -5.25 -4.65 -5.62
N ARG A 151 -4.26 -5.50 -5.31
CA ARG A 151 -4.14 -6.15 -4.01
C ARG A 151 -4.11 -5.13 -2.87
N SER A 152 -3.25 -4.12 -2.99
CA SER A 152 -3.11 -3.07 -1.98
C SER A 152 -4.43 -2.32 -1.78
N ALA A 153 -5.13 -2.01 -2.88
CA ALA A 153 -6.44 -1.37 -2.85
C ALA A 153 -7.50 -2.21 -2.15
N VAL A 154 -7.60 -3.51 -2.49
CA VAL A 154 -8.57 -4.42 -1.86
C VAL A 154 -8.32 -4.51 -0.36
N LEU A 155 -7.09 -4.76 0.07
CA LEU A 155 -6.77 -4.88 1.50
C LEU A 155 -7.05 -3.59 2.27
N GLN A 156 -6.72 -2.44 1.67
CA GLN A 156 -7.04 -1.13 2.24
C GLN A 156 -8.55 -0.92 2.36
N VAL A 157 -9.33 -1.26 1.33
CA VAL A 157 -10.79 -1.11 1.34
C VAL A 157 -11.43 -2.05 2.36
N VAL A 158 -10.99 -3.32 2.46
CA VAL A 158 -11.50 -4.26 3.48
C VAL A 158 -11.28 -3.70 4.89
N ALA A 159 -10.08 -3.19 5.17
CA ALA A 159 -9.76 -2.58 6.46
C ALA A 159 -10.63 -1.34 6.71
N THR A 160 -10.72 -0.46 5.72
CA THR A 160 -11.48 0.80 5.82
C THR A 160 -12.98 0.57 5.93
N ALA A 161 -13.55 -0.41 5.21
CA ALA A 161 -14.95 -0.77 5.26
C ALA A 161 -15.38 -1.23 6.67
N THR A 162 -14.44 -1.78 7.44
CA THR A 162 -14.66 -2.13 8.85
C THR A 162 -14.95 -0.88 9.68
N ILE A 163 -14.17 0.19 9.47
CA ILE A 163 -14.39 1.50 10.12
C ILE A 163 -15.66 2.15 9.57
N ALA A 164 -15.92 2.02 8.27
CA ALA A 164 -17.09 2.60 7.62
C ALA A 164 -18.43 2.01 8.12
N ALA A 165 -18.41 0.81 8.72
CA ALA A 165 -19.55 0.21 9.40
C ALA A 165 -20.02 0.99 10.65
N TYR A 166 -19.31 2.07 11.02
CA TYR A 166 -19.85 3.14 11.86
C TYR A 166 -21.18 3.67 11.31
N LEU A 167 -21.30 3.80 9.98
CA LEU A 167 -22.59 4.01 9.32
C LEU A 167 -23.37 2.69 9.22
N PRO A 168 -24.72 2.73 9.21
CA PRO A 168 -25.56 1.53 9.18
C PRO A 168 -25.64 0.91 7.78
N ILE A 169 -24.52 0.42 7.26
CA ILE A 169 -24.37 -0.12 5.90
C ILE A 169 -24.25 -1.66 5.83
N GLY A 170 -24.19 -2.34 6.99
CA GLY A 170 -23.90 -3.77 7.04
C GLY A 170 -22.39 -4.09 7.07
N GLY A 171 -22.05 -5.36 6.83
CA GLY A 171 -20.66 -5.84 6.85
C GLY A 171 -20.17 -6.34 8.21
N LEU A 172 -18.97 -6.92 8.23
CA LEU A 172 -18.37 -7.49 9.45
C LEU A 172 -18.09 -6.44 10.52
N GLY A 173 -17.84 -5.19 10.13
CA GLY A 173 -17.63 -4.09 11.07
C GLY A 173 -18.83 -3.80 11.98
N ARG A 174 -20.04 -4.30 11.64
CA ARG A 174 -21.21 -4.20 12.52
C ARG A 174 -21.02 -4.94 13.84
N TYR A 175 -20.29 -6.06 13.85
CA TYR A 175 -19.97 -6.77 15.09
C TYR A 175 -19.08 -5.94 16.03
N ILE A 176 -18.32 -4.99 15.49
CA ILE A 176 -17.48 -4.09 16.27
C ILE A 176 -18.34 -2.95 16.81
N PHE A 177 -18.99 -2.17 15.92
CA PHE A 177 -19.67 -0.95 16.36
C PHE A 177 -20.95 -1.21 17.15
N ASP A 178 -21.75 -2.21 16.79
CA ASP A 178 -23.01 -2.48 17.49
C ASP A 178 -22.76 -2.93 18.92
N TYR A 179 -21.78 -3.80 19.14
CA TYR A 179 -21.50 -4.34 20.46
C TYR A 179 -20.60 -3.43 21.31
N LEU A 180 -19.81 -2.55 20.68
CA LEU A 180 -19.04 -1.53 21.40
C LEU A 180 -19.98 -0.56 22.13
N THR A 181 -21.08 -0.13 21.50
CA THR A 181 -22.09 0.72 22.17
C THR A 181 -22.78 0.03 23.34
N LEU A 182 -22.89 -1.30 23.29
CA LEU A 182 -23.45 -2.14 24.34
C LEU A 182 -22.43 -2.54 25.43
N ARG A 183 -21.17 -2.11 25.31
CA ARG A 183 -20.04 -2.49 26.18
C ARG A 183 -19.85 -4.02 26.30
N ARG A 184 -20.21 -4.77 25.25
CA ARG A 184 -19.97 -6.21 25.15
C ARG A 184 -18.78 -6.44 24.24
N PHE A 185 -17.65 -6.86 24.81
CA PHE A 185 -16.39 -6.90 24.07
C PHE A 185 -16.16 -8.24 23.36
N GLU A 186 -16.79 -9.32 23.81
CA GLU A 186 -16.66 -10.65 23.22
C GLU A 186 -17.00 -10.66 21.72
N PRO A 187 -18.14 -10.07 21.27
CA PRO A 187 -18.46 -10.01 19.85
C PRO A 187 -17.58 -9.01 19.08
N VAL A 188 -17.06 -7.98 19.76
CA VAL A 188 -16.12 -7.02 19.16
C VAL A 188 -14.82 -7.70 18.78
N PHE A 189 -14.26 -8.51 19.68
CA PHE A 189 -13.08 -9.32 19.41
C PHE A 189 -13.35 -10.38 18.34
N ALA A 190 -14.52 -11.03 18.36
CA ALA A 190 -14.91 -11.98 17.32
C ALA A 190 -15.00 -11.32 15.93
N GLY A 191 -15.61 -10.13 15.84
CA GLY A 191 -15.66 -9.33 14.62
C GLY A 191 -14.28 -8.96 14.10
N ALA A 192 -13.38 -8.52 14.99
CA ALA A 192 -11.99 -8.23 14.63
C ALA A 192 -11.27 -9.47 14.08
N ILE A 193 -11.41 -10.63 14.72
CA ILE A 193 -10.86 -11.91 14.24
C ILE A 193 -11.39 -12.24 12.84
N LEU A 194 -12.71 -12.10 12.62
CA LEU A 194 -13.32 -12.39 11.31
C LEU A 194 -12.77 -11.46 10.21
N VAL A 195 -12.63 -10.17 10.48
CA VAL A 195 -12.03 -9.20 9.53
C VAL A 195 -10.57 -9.54 9.25
N THR A 196 -9.79 -9.89 10.28
CA THR A 196 -8.39 -10.32 10.11
C THR A 196 -8.29 -11.59 9.28
N LEU A 197 -9.12 -12.60 9.55
CA LEU A 197 -9.15 -13.83 8.75
C LEU A 197 -9.53 -13.54 7.30
N LEU A 198 -10.53 -12.69 7.05
CA LEU A 198 -10.89 -12.26 5.70
C LEU A 198 -9.71 -11.59 4.99
N ALA A 199 -9.02 -10.66 5.66
CA ALA A 199 -7.85 -9.99 5.10
C ALA A 199 -6.72 -10.99 4.77
N LEU A 200 -6.43 -11.94 5.66
CA LEU A 200 -5.43 -13.00 5.43
C LEU A 200 -5.80 -13.93 4.28
N VAL A 201 -7.08 -14.29 4.15
CA VAL A 201 -7.56 -15.10 3.02
C VAL A 201 -7.38 -14.34 1.71
N LEU A 202 -7.79 -13.07 1.64
CA LEU A 202 -7.63 -12.25 0.45
C LEU A 202 -6.15 -12.04 0.09
N GLU A 203 -5.31 -11.79 1.10
CA GLU A 203 -3.87 -11.71 0.97
C GLU A 203 -3.27 -12.99 0.36
N GLY A 204 -3.67 -14.17 0.86
CA GLY A 204 -3.28 -15.46 0.30
C GLY A 204 -3.77 -15.69 -1.13
N VAL A 205 -5.00 -15.28 -1.45
CA VAL A 205 -5.57 -15.35 -2.80
C VAL A 205 -4.75 -14.48 -3.77
N PHE A 206 -4.46 -13.23 -3.41
CA PHE A 206 -3.64 -12.37 -4.27
C PHE A 206 -2.19 -12.88 -4.41
N ALA A 207 -1.61 -13.42 -3.35
CA ALA A 207 -0.29 -14.04 -3.42
C ALA A 207 -0.27 -15.23 -4.40
N LEU A 208 -1.34 -16.05 -4.41
CA LEU A 208 -1.48 -17.13 -5.38
C LEU A 208 -1.69 -16.62 -6.80
N LEU A 209 -2.58 -15.63 -6.99
CA LEU A 209 -2.83 -15.00 -8.30
C LEU A 209 -1.56 -14.38 -8.88
N GLN A 210 -0.75 -13.69 -8.07
CA GLN A 210 0.54 -13.15 -8.50
C GLN A 210 1.52 -14.25 -8.90
N ARG A 211 1.55 -15.38 -8.19
CA ARG A 211 2.40 -16.53 -8.55
C ARG A 211 2.00 -17.16 -9.87
N LEU A 212 0.70 -17.20 -10.20
CA LEU A 212 0.18 -17.74 -11.45
C LEU A 212 0.34 -16.75 -12.62
N ALA A 213 0.20 -15.44 -12.36
CA ALA A 213 0.26 -14.38 -13.36
C ALA A 213 1.68 -13.99 -13.79
N VAL A 214 2.73 -14.45 -13.09
CA VAL A 214 4.13 -14.19 -13.45
C VAL A 214 4.75 -15.45 -14.10
N PRO A 215 4.87 -15.53 -15.44
CA PRO A 215 5.70 -16.52 -16.09
C PRO A 215 7.16 -16.40 -15.61
N ARG A 216 7.83 -17.55 -15.45
CA ARG A 216 9.16 -17.67 -14.82
C ARG A 216 10.29 -16.79 -15.41
N GLY A 217 10.10 -16.20 -16.59
CA GLY A 217 11.10 -15.40 -17.31
C GLY A 217 11.46 -14.05 -16.66
N VAL A 218 10.52 -13.35 -16.03
CA VAL A 218 10.77 -12.00 -15.44
C VAL A 218 11.59 -12.09 -14.14
N ARG A 219 11.48 -13.20 -13.41
CA ARG A 219 12.20 -13.43 -12.14
C ARG A 219 13.71 -13.63 -12.33
N ILE A 220 14.12 -14.13 -13.50
CA ILE A 220 15.54 -14.41 -13.81
C ILE A 220 16.30 -13.12 -14.15
N LEU A 221 15.64 -12.15 -14.79
CA LEU A 221 16.26 -10.87 -15.16
C LEU A 221 16.52 -9.96 -13.96
N GLN A 222 15.61 -9.92 -12.96
CA GLN A 222 15.81 -9.15 -11.73
C GLN A 222 16.96 -9.69 -10.87
N GLY A 223 17.08 -11.03 -10.76
CA GLY A 223 18.22 -11.66 -10.09
C GLY A 223 19.55 -11.40 -10.81
N SER A 224 19.52 -11.34 -12.15
CA SER A 224 20.72 -11.11 -12.98
C SER A 224 21.20 -9.65 -12.95
N SER A 225 20.31 -8.66 -12.83
CA SER A 225 20.68 -7.25 -12.69
C SER A 225 21.18 -6.93 -11.27
N ALA A 226 20.60 -7.55 -10.23
CA ALA A 226 21.13 -7.42 -8.86
C ALA A 226 22.53 -8.02 -8.73
N ALA A 227 22.77 -9.18 -9.37
CA ALA A 227 24.10 -9.81 -9.41
C ALA A 227 25.12 -8.97 -10.19
N ARG A 228 24.75 -8.41 -11.35
CA ARG A 228 25.64 -7.52 -12.14
C ARG A 228 25.95 -6.19 -11.44
N GLY A 229 24.97 -5.59 -10.74
CA GLY A 229 25.16 -4.36 -9.99
C GLY A 229 26.08 -4.51 -8.78
N GLY A 230 26.09 -5.69 -8.15
CA GLY A 230 27.00 -6.02 -7.05
C GLY A 230 28.47 -6.10 -7.50
N ILE A 231 28.73 -6.70 -8.65
CA ILE A 231 30.09 -6.85 -9.22
C ILE A 231 30.69 -5.48 -9.55
N GLY A 232 29.96 -4.62 -10.29
CA GLY A 232 30.47 -3.28 -10.65
C GLY A 232 30.61 -2.32 -9.46
N ARG A 233 29.92 -2.56 -8.34
CA ARG A 233 30.11 -1.79 -7.10
C ARG A 233 31.36 -2.24 -6.35
N ALA A 234 31.62 -3.55 -6.27
CA ALA A 234 32.82 -4.09 -5.66
C ALA A 234 34.09 -3.65 -6.40
N GLU A 235 34.05 -3.66 -7.74
CA GLU A 235 35.16 -3.22 -8.59
C GLU A 235 35.48 -1.72 -8.43
N ARG A 236 34.44 -0.87 -8.36
CA ARG A 236 34.63 0.57 -8.08
C ARG A 236 35.19 0.85 -6.69
N ILE A 237 34.81 0.05 -5.68
CA ILE A 237 35.36 0.16 -4.33
C ILE A 237 36.83 -0.28 -4.31
N GLN A 238 37.19 -1.32 -5.05
CA GLN A 238 38.59 -1.75 -5.20
C GLN A 238 39.45 -0.73 -5.96
N LEU A 239 38.92 -0.13 -7.03
CA LEU A 239 39.60 0.94 -7.77
C LEU A 239 39.80 2.20 -6.92
N ALA A 240 38.80 2.56 -6.11
CA ALA A 240 38.91 3.68 -5.17
C ALA A 240 39.88 3.39 -4.01
N ALA A 241 39.92 2.14 -3.51
CA ALA A 241 40.87 1.72 -2.48
C ALA A 241 42.31 1.69 -3.01
N GLY A 242 42.54 1.24 -4.25
CA GLY A 242 43.86 1.23 -4.88
C GLY A 242 44.42 2.62 -5.18
N SER A 243 43.57 3.65 -5.27
CA SER A 243 44.01 5.05 -5.42
C SER A 243 44.43 5.72 -4.11
N LEU A 244 44.19 5.10 -2.94
CA LEU A 244 44.53 5.67 -1.63
C LEU A 244 45.93 5.26 -1.13
N ASP A 245 46.58 4.29 -1.77
CA ASP A 245 47.96 3.89 -1.46
C ASP A 245 49.03 4.79 -2.12
N GLY A 246 48.62 5.80 -2.92
CA GLY A 246 49.51 6.64 -3.72
C GLY A 246 49.80 8.05 -3.19
N ASP A 247 48.94 8.63 -2.35
CA ASP A 247 49.10 10.01 -1.85
C ASP A 247 48.62 10.11 -0.40
N ALA A 248 49.54 9.89 0.54
CA ALA A 248 49.30 10.25 1.93
C ALA A 248 49.25 11.80 2.03
N PRO A 249 48.18 12.39 2.61
CA PRO A 249 48.11 13.84 2.77
C PRO A 249 49.25 14.33 3.69
N PRO A 250 49.82 15.52 3.44
CA PRO A 250 50.87 16.08 4.26
C PRO A 250 50.39 16.24 5.71
N GLY A 251 51.22 15.79 6.65
CA GLY A 251 50.92 15.83 8.08
C GLY A 251 50.63 17.25 8.57
N PRO A 252 49.84 17.39 9.67
CA PRO A 252 49.47 18.70 10.19
C PRO A 252 50.70 19.50 10.62
N PRO A 253 50.71 20.84 10.42
CA PRO A 253 51.80 21.70 10.86
C PRO A 253 51.95 21.63 12.38
N GLY A 254 53.20 21.42 12.83
CA GLY A 254 53.53 21.20 14.25
C GLY A 254 53.13 22.35 15.17
N ASP A 255 52.63 21.96 16.34
CA ASP A 255 52.28 22.82 17.48
C ASP A 255 53.42 23.79 17.83
N ARG A 256 53.16 25.09 17.70
CA ARG A 256 53.82 26.09 18.54
C ARG A 256 52.98 26.21 19.81
N PRO A 257 53.55 26.02 21.01
CA PRO A 257 52.80 26.19 22.24
C PRO A 257 52.43 27.67 22.43
N ASP A 258 51.13 27.94 22.52
CA ASP A 258 50.60 29.24 22.89
C ASP A 258 51.00 29.60 24.33
N PRO A 259 51.29 30.88 24.64
CA PRO A 259 51.64 31.30 25.98
C PRO A 259 50.46 31.11 26.95
N VAL A 260 50.72 30.37 28.03
CA VAL A 260 49.78 30.02 29.10
C VAL A 260 49.19 31.29 29.76
N PRO A 261 47.86 31.49 29.75
CA PRO A 261 47.22 32.55 30.53
C PRO A 261 47.29 32.25 32.03
N ALA A 262 47.71 33.24 32.82
CA ALA A 262 47.82 33.14 34.27
C ALA A 262 46.48 32.85 34.95
N ALA A 263 46.49 31.90 35.88
CA ALA A 263 45.32 31.44 36.64
C ALA A 263 44.77 32.53 37.59
N PRO A 264 43.46 32.80 37.60
CA PRO A 264 42.81 33.47 38.71
C PRO A 264 42.44 32.46 39.81
N THR A 265 42.85 32.81 41.02
CA THR A 265 42.77 32.07 42.27
C THR A 265 41.33 31.81 42.74
N SER A 266 41.17 30.66 43.38
CA SER A 266 40.02 30.11 44.09
C SER A 266 39.25 31.05 45.03
N SER A 267 37.92 30.90 45.06
CA SER A 267 37.16 30.87 46.32
C SER A 267 35.77 30.22 46.13
N HIS A 268 35.64 28.99 46.63
CA HIS A 268 34.36 28.47 47.11
C HIS A 268 34.03 29.15 48.45
N PRO A 269 32.74 29.31 48.79
CA PRO A 269 32.24 28.47 49.87
C PRO A 269 30.82 27.94 49.65
N THR A 270 30.64 26.73 50.19
CA THR A 270 29.43 26.11 50.73
C THR A 270 28.24 27.03 51.08
N GLN A 271 27.07 26.68 50.54
CA GLN A 271 25.87 26.27 51.31
C GLN A 271 24.86 25.58 50.39
#